data_AF-E8MYV8-F1
#
_entry.id   AF-E8MYV8-F1
#
_cell.length_a   1.000
_cell.length_b   1.000
_cell.length_c   1.000
_cell.angle_alpha   90.00
_cell.angle_beta   90.00
_cell.angle_gamma   90.00
#
_symmetry.space_group_name_H-M   'P 1'
#
loop_
_entity.id
_entity.type
_entity.pdbx_description
1 polymer ?
#
loop_
_entity_poly.entity_id
_entity_poly.type
_entity_poly.pdbx_seq_one_letter_code
_entity_poly.pdbx_strand_id
1 'polypeptide(L)'
;MEWYTPFVWIANGLLALVWLLVEHLWQVGLAGALGYAVLRAPVSQQRWTLGVAVLALLAGLLAPFPVALFLLVMTLAGLLAVRLERFNPQNTHWMLVRGLGLYALTGLGFAAYREWLLPALSAPALLQGQAYLNAIASIALYLLPLGYLALLAQGLLVHPPVQQDADEIIYHFRSRGKP
;
A
#
# COMPACT_ATOMS: atom_id res chain seq x y z
N MET A 1 -51.03 10.35 -0.66
CA MET A 1 -49.56 10.40 -0.83
C MET A 1 -48.99 10.64 0.55
N GLU A 2 -48.34 9.65 1.14
CA GLU A 2 -47.96 9.70 2.55
C GLU A 2 -46.77 10.64 2.74
N TRP A 3 -46.93 11.66 3.57
CA TRP A 3 -46.02 12.81 3.72
C TRP A 3 -44.60 12.42 4.20
N TYR A 4 -44.43 11.21 4.75
CA TYR A 4 -43.14 10.69 5.21
C TYR A 4 -42.31 10.02 4.11
N THR A 5 -42.90 9.71 2.95
CA THR A 5 -42.21 9.07 1.82
C THR A 5 -40.89 9.74 1.41
N PRO A 6 -40.78 11.08 1.24
CA PRO A 6 -39.50 11.71 0.91
C PRO A 6 -38.42 11.49 1.99
N PHE A 7 -38.79 11.48 3.26
CA PHE A 7 -37.84 11.25 4.36
C PHE A 7 -37.30 9.81 4.38
N VAL A 8 -38.16 8.83 4.08
CA VAL A 8 -37.75 7.42 3.95
C VAL A 8 -36.76 7.26 2.80
N TRP A 9 -36.98 7.90 1.65
CA TRP A 9 -36.05 7.86 0.53
C TRP A 9 -34.69 8.48 0.85
N ILE A 10 -34.67 9.61 1.55
CA ILE A 10 -33.43 10.26 1.98
C ILE A 10 -32.67 9.36 2.97
N ALA A 11 -33.36 8.84 3.98
CA ALA A 11 -32.75 7.94 4.97
C ALA A 11 -32.20 6.67 4.30
N ASN A 12 -32.96 6.07 3.39
CA ASN A 12 -32.53 4.89 2.66
C ASN A 12 -31.32 5.18 1.75
N GLY A 13 -31.31 6.32 1.05
CA GLY A 13 -30.17 6.76 0.25
C GLY A 13 -28.91 6.95 1.10
N LEU A 14 -29.04 7.56 2.29
CA LEU A 14 -27.93 7.74 3.21
C LEU A 14 -27.41 6.41 3.77
N LEU A 15 -28.30 5.49 4.13
CA LEU A 15 -27.94 4.14 4.55
C LEU A 15 -27.23 3.35 3.44
N ALA A 16 -27.68 3.48 2.18
CA ALA A 16 -27.04 2.85 1.04
C ALA A 16 -25.61 3.39 0.82
N LEU A 17 -25.40 4.71 0.98
CA LEU A 17 -24.06 5.30 0.91
C LEU A 17 -23.15 4.82 2.05
N VAL A 18 -23.68 4.74 3.28
CA VAL A 18 -22.92 4.20 4.42
C VAL A 18 -22.56 2.73 4.20
N TRP A 19 -23.50 1.94 3.70
CA TRP A 19 -23.25 0.53 3.35
C TRP A 19 -22.14 0.40 2.32
N LEU A 20 -22.21 1.16 1.22
CA LEU A 20 -21.21 1.15 0.16
C LEU A 20 -19.83 1.60 0.65
N LEU A 21 -19.78 2.57 1.58
CA LEU A 21 -18.54 2.98 2.24
C LEU A 21 -17.94 1.87 3.10
N VAL A 22 -18.76 1.12 3.83
CA VAL A 22 -18.30 -0.02 4.64
C VAL A 22 -17.78 -1.14 3.74
N GLU A 23 -18.49 -1.44 2.65
CA GLU A 23 -18.11 -2.48 1.69
C GLU A 23 -16.78 -2.16 0.97
N HIS A 24 -16.50 -0.87 0.75
CA HIS A 24 -15.28 -0.40 0.10
C HIS A 24 -14.32 0.37 1.04
N LEU A 25 -14.41 0.11 2.35
CA LEU A 25 -13.66 0.87 3.37
C LEU A 25 -12.15 0.89 3.09
N TRP A 26 -11.61 -0.25 2.67
CA TRP A 26 -10.18 -0.38 2.37
C TRP A 26 -9.76 0.41 1.13
N GLN A 27 -10.58 0.39 0.08
CA GLN A 27 -10.31 1.11 -1.18
C GLN A 27 -10.43 2.62 -0.97
N VAL A 28 -11.43 3.08 -0.21
CA VAL A 28 -11.60 4.49 0.13
C VAL A 28 -10.43 4.97 0.98
N GLY A 29 -10.06 4.21 2.02
CA GLY A 29 -8.89 4.50 2.84
C GLY A 29 -7.60 4.52 2.02
N LEU A 30 -7.42 3.54 1.13
CA LEU A 30 -6.25 3.45 0.25
C LEU A 30 -6.15 4.66 -0.68
N ALA A 31 -7.24 5.05 -1.32
CA ALA A 31 -7.26 6.22 -2.20
C ALA A 31 -6.85 7.50 -1.45
N GLY A 32 -7.39 7.70 -0.23
CA GLY A 32 -7.01 8.83 0.62
C GLY A 32 -5.53 8.80 1.03
N ALA A 33 -5.04 7.64 1.47
CA ALA A 33 -3.65 7.47 1.90
C ALA A 33 -2.66 7.67 0.75
N LEU A 34 -2.95 7.13 -0.43
CA LEU A 34 -2.13 7.31 -1.64
C LEU A 34 -2.17 8.76 -2.13
N GLY A 35 -3.33 9.40 -2.13
CA GLY A 35 -3.45 10.83 -2.46
C GLY A 35 -2.58 11.68 -1.54
N TYR A 36 -2.63 11.42 -0.23
CA TYR A 36 -1.75 12.08 0.74
C TYR A 36 -0.26 11.80 0.46
N ALA A 37 0.11 10.55 0.14
CA ALA A 37 1.48 10.18 -0.18
C ALA A 37 2.03 10.91 -1.42
N VAL A 38 1.20 11.07 -2.47
CA VAL A 38 1.58 11.84 -3.67
C VAL A 38 1.72 13.32 -3.36
N LEU A 39 0.81 13.90 -2.57
CA LEU A 39 0.86 15.32 -2.20
C LEU A 39 2.06 15.66 -1.30
N ARG A 40 2.53 14.70 -0.49
CA ARG A 40 3.69 14.86 0.39
C ARG A 40 5.02 14.42 -0.24
N ALA A 41 4.99 13.81 -1.42
CA ALA A 41 6.20 13.36 -2.09
C ALA A 41 7.11 14.55 -2.46
N PRO A 42 8.45 14.39 -2.41
CA PRO A 42 9.38 15.36 -2.96
C PRO A 42 9.05 15.66 -4.43
N VAL A 43 9.17 16.93 -4.85
CA VAL A 43 8.79 17.38 -6.21
C VAL A 43 9.44 16.53 -7.31
N SER A 44 10.70 16.15 -7.12
CA SER A 44 11.45 15.30 -8.06
C SER A 44 10.90 13.87 -8.18
N GLN A 45 10.20 13.37 -7.16
CA GLN A 45 9.67 12.01 -7.08
C GLN A 45 8.15 11.95 -7.22
N GLN A 46 7.47 13.09 -7.26
CA GLN A 46 6.01 13.18 -7.23
C GLN A 46 5.37 12.48 -8.43
N ARG A 47 5.89 12.67 -9.65
CA ARG A 47 5.38 12.01 -10.86
C ARG A 47 5.46 10.49 -10.78
N TRP A 48 6.58 9.97 -10.27
CA TRP A 48 6.75 8.53 -10.10
C TRP A 48 5.87 7.98 -8.97
N THR A 49 5.77 8.72 -7.86
CA THR A 49 4.89 8.36 -6.74
C THR A 49 3.43 8.32 -7.21
N LEU A 50 3.01 9.25 -8.07
CA LEU A 50 1.69 9.23 -8.70
C LEU A 50 1.49 7.98 -9.57
N GLY A 51 2.46 7.62 -10.41
CA GLY A 51 2.37 6.40 -11.22
C GLY A 51 2.19 5.13 -10.38
N VAL A 52 2.97 5.01 -9.31
CA VAL A 52 2.84 3.89 -8.36
C VAL A 52 1.53 3.94 -7.58
N ALA A 53 1.07 5.14 -7.19
CA ALA A 53 -0.21 5.31 -6.52
C ALA A 53 -1.38 4.88 -7.42
N VAL A 54 -1.37 5.26 -8.70
CA VAL A 54 -2.37 4.80 -9.67
C VAL A 54 -2.32 3.28 -9.80
N LEU A 55 -1.13 2.70 -9.93
CA LEU A 55 -0.95 1.25 -10.01
C LEU A 55 -1.47 0.52 -8.76
N ALA A 56 -1.15 1.03 -7.58
CA ALA A 56 -1.63 0.50 -6.31
C ALA A 56 -3.14 0.63 -6.16
N LEU A 57 -3.73 1.73 -6.60
CA LEU A 57 -5.18 1.90 -6.58
C LEU A 57 -5.85 0.89 -7.52
N LEU A 58 -5.33 0.71 -8.74
CA LEU A 58 -5.82 -0.31 -9.66
C LEU A 58 -5.72 -1.71 -9.05
N ALA A 59 -4.60 -2.04 -8.41
CA ALA A 59 -4.44 -3.31 -7.70
C ALA A 59 -5.46 -3.48 -6.57
N GLY A 60 -5.71 -2.45 -5.77
CA GLY A 60 -6.70 -2.48 -4.69
C GLY A 60 -8.16 -2.58 -5.17
N LEU A 61 -8.44 -2.16 -6.40
CA LEU A 61 -9.77 -2.27 -7.01
C LEU A 61 -10.00 -3.62 -7.68
N LEU A 62 -8.98 -4.17 -8.33
CA LEU A 62 -9.11 -5.34 -9.20
C LEU A 62 -8.71 -6.65 -8.50
N ALA A 63 -7.77 -6.60 -7.57
CA ALA A 63 -7.27 -7.79 -6.90
C ALA A 63 -8.17 -8.18 -5.71
N PRO A 64 -8.30 -9.48 -5.42
CA PRO A 64 -9.13 -9.95 -4.32
C PRO A 64 -8.55 -9.53 -2.97
N PHE A 65 -9.39 -9.63 -1.93
CA PHE A 65 -8.92 -9.56 -0.55
C PHE A 65 -7.75 -10.55 -0.35
N PRO A 66 -6.64 -10.14 0.29
CA PRO A 66 -6.43 -8.96 1.14
C PRO A 66 -5.70 -7.76 0.51
N VAL A 67 -5.57 -7.68 -0.82
CA VAL A 67 -4.61 -6.75 -1.47
C VAL A 67 -4.84 -5.27 -1.11
N ALA A 68 -6.08 -4.78 -1.20
CA ALA A 68 -6.40 -3.39 -0.85
C ALA A 68 -6.06 -3.04 0.60
N LEU A 69 -6.34 -3.96 1.53
CA LEU A 69 -6.04 -3.81 2.95
C LEU A 69 -4.52 -3.70 3.16
N PHE A 70 -3.73 -4.61 2.57
CA PHE A 70 -2.29 -4.56 2.77
C PHE A 70 -1.62 -3.38 2.07
N LEU A 71 -2.09 -2.97 0.89
CA LEU A 71 -1.62 -1.73 0.28
C LEU A 71 -1.90 -0.52 1.17
N LEU A 72 -3.07 -0.47 1.82
CA LEU A 72 -3.39 0.60 2.78
C LEU A 72 -2.45 0.56 3.98
N VAL A 73 -2.27 -0.60 4.61
CA VAL A 73 -1.36 -0.77 5.76
C VAL A 73 0.08 -0.39 5.40
N MET A 74 0.58 -0.85 4.25
CA MET A 74 1.91 -0.50 3.76
C MET A 74 2.05 1.00 3.51
N THR A 75 1.03 1.64 2.92
CA THR A 75 1.03 3.08 2.65
C THR A 75 1.09 3.87 3.95
N LEU A 76 0.23 3.54 4.92
CA LEU A 76 0.20 4.21 6.23
C LEU A 76 1.49 4.00 7.01
N ALA A 77 2.02 2.77 7.04
CA ALA A 77 3.27 2.44 7.71
C ALA A 77 4.46 3.19 7.08
N GLY A 78 4.55 3.22 5.75
CA GLY A 78 5.62 3.95 5.06
C GLY A 78 5.50 5.46 5.22
N LEU A 79 4.29 6.03 5.22
CA LEU A 79 4.08 7.45 5.53
C LEU A 79 4.52 7.80 6.95
N LEU A 80 4.18 6.95 7.92
CA LEU A 80 4.63 7.10 9.30
C LEU A 80 6.16 6.99 9.38
N ALA A 81 6.76 6.02 8.69
CA ALA A 81 8.20 5.84 8.64
C ALA A 81 8.93 7.06 8.06
N VAL A 82 8.47 7.62 6.94
CA VAL A 82 9.03 8.85 6.36
C VAL A 82 8.95 10.01 7.34
N ARG A 83 7.89 10.06 8.17
CA ARG A 83 7.71 11.13 9.17
C ARG A 83 8.61 10.94 10.40
N LEU A 84 8.92 9.70 10.78
CA LEU A 84 9.77 9.38 11.92
C LEU A 84 11.26 9.40 11.56
N GLU A 85 11.60 9.12 10.30
CA GLU A 85 12.97 9.09 9.79
C GLU A 85 13.59 10.49 9.75
N ARG A 86 14.73 10.67 10.42
CA ARG A 86 15.46 11.95 10.47
C ARG A 86 16.76 11.93 9.67
N PHE A 87 17.36 10.76 9.44
CA PHE A 87 18.65 10.64 8.77
C PHE A 87 18.52 10.61 7.27
N ASN A 88 17.62 9.78 6.74
CA ASN A 88 17.46 9.61 5.30
C ASN A 88 15.99 9.44 4.88
N PRO A 89 15.16 10.48 5.09
CA PRO A 89 13.73 10.42 4.76
C PRO A 89 13.49 10.18 3.26
N GLN A 90 14.43 10.60 2.40
CA GLN A 90 14.34 10.37 0.96
C GLN A 90 14.45 8.88 0.60
N ASN A 91 15.39 8.15 1.20
CA ASN A 91 15.50 6.71 0.96
C ASN A 91 14.29 5.95 1.51
N THR A 92 13.76 6.36 2.67
CA THR A 92 12.55 5.78 3.27
C THR A 92 11.31 6.02 2.41
N HIS A 93 11.16 7.22 1.82
CA HIS A 93 10.11 7.48 0.83
C HIS A 93 10.26 6.56 -0.38
N TRP A 94 11.49 6.38 -0.85
CA TRP A 94 11.75 5.52 -1.99
C TRP A 94 11.49 4.05 -1.68
N MET A 95 11.70 3.62 -0.45
CA MET A 95 11.32 2.30 0.02
C MET A 95 9.80 2.10 0.05
N LEU A 96 9.04 3.09 0.54
CA LEU A 96 7.57 3.10 0.47
C LEU A 96 7.09 2.91 -0.98
N VAL A 97 7.57 3.73 -1.89
CA VAL A 97 7.17 3.68 -3.31
C VAL A 97 7.52 2.34 -3.95
N ARG A 98 8.74 1.83 -3.73
CA ARG A 98 9.16 0.51 -4.27
C ARG A 98 8.32 -0.63 -3.71
N GLY A 99 8.05 -0.62 -2.40
CA GLY A 99 7.23 -1.62 -1.74
C GLY A 99 5.80 -1.65 -2.30
N LEU A 100 5.17 -0.47 -2.42
CA LEU A 100 3.85 -0.34 -3.02
C LEU A 100 3.82 -0.83 -4.46
N GLY A 101 4.80 -0.44 -5.29
CA GLY A 101 4.87 -0.88 -6.68
C GLY A 101 4.98 -2.39 -6.82
N LEU A 102 5.89 -3.02 -6.07
CA LEU A 102 6.09 -4.48 -6.11
C LEU A 102 4.84 -5.24 -5.65
N TYR A 103 4.22 -4.80 -4.55
CA TYR A 103 3.05 -5.49 -4.03
C TYR A 103 1.80 -5.26 -4.92
N ALA A 104 1.64 -4.07 -5.50
CA ALA A 104 0.58 -3.80 -6.48
C ALA A 104 0.70 -4.70 -7.72
N LEU A 105 1.91 -4.86 -8.25
CA LEU A 105 2.16 -5.78 -9.37
C LEU A 105 1.85 -7.23 -9.01
N THR A 106 2.19 -7.64 -7.79
CA THR A 106 1.88 -9.00 -7.32
C THR A 106 0.37 -9.21 -7.19
N GLY A 107 -0.36 -8.22 -6.64
CA GLY A 107 -1.81 -8.26 -6.55
C GLY A 107 -2.49 -8.34 -7.91
N LEU A 108 -2.07 -7.51 -8.87
CA LEU A 108 -2.58 -7.56 -10.24
C LEU A 108 -2.21 -8.86 -10.95
N GLY A 109 -0.99 -9.36 -10.75
CA GLY A 109 -0.56 -10.65 -11.28
C GLY A 109 -1.41 -11.81 -10.73
N PHE A 110 -1.75 -11.77 -9.45
CA PHE A 110 -2.64 -12.76 -8.83
C PHE A 110 -4.08 -12.65 -9.36
N ALA A 111 -4.59 -11.43 -9.55
CA ALA A 111 -5.90 -11.21 -10.16
C ALA A 111 -5.96 -11.80 -11.58
N ALA A 112 -4.96 -11.50 -12.42
CA ALA A 112 -4.85 -12.06 -13.76
C ALA A 112 -4.69 -13.59 -13.75
N TYR A 113 -3.88 -14.13 -12.83
CA TYR A 113 -3.75 -15.57 -12.62
C TYR A 113 -5.11 -16.22 -12.33
N ARG A 114 -5.89 -15.62 -11.43
CA ARG A 114 -7.18 -16.15 -11.00
C ARG A 114 -8.23 -16.09 -12.10
N GLU A 115 -8.30 -14.99 -12.85
CA GLU A 115 -9.35 -14.81 -13.85
C GLU A 115 -9.02 -15.42 -15.22
N TRP A 116 -7.75 -15.50 -15.60
CA TRP A 116 -7.39 -15.99 -16.94
C TRP A 116 -6.70 -17.35 -16.91
N LEU A 117 -5.80 -17.57 -15.96
CA LEU A 117 -4.98 -18.78 -15.95
C LEU A 117 -5.69 -19.96 -15.28
N LEU A 118 -6.34 -19.76 -14.13
CA LEU A 118 -7.05 -20.85 -13.43
C LEU A 118 -8.14 -21.50 -14.30
N PRO A 119 -9.02 -20.76 -15.02
CA PRO A 119 -10.06 -21.39 -15.83
C PRO A 119 -9.50 -22.17 -17.02
N ALA A 120 -8.33 -21.77 -17.53
CA ALA A 120 -7.65 -22.45 -18.63
C ALA A 120 -7.00 -23.79 -18.19
N LEU A 121 -6.74 -23.97 -16.90
CA LEU A 121 -6.12 -25.16 -16.31
C LEU A 121 -7.16 -26.19 -15.83
N SER A 122 -8.07 -26.59 -16.71
CA SER A 122 -9.21 -27.47 -16.38
C SER A 122 -8.94 -28.97 -16.51
N ALA A 123 -7.78 -29.36 -17.06
CA ALA A 123 -7.43 -30.77 -17.23
C ALA A 123 -7.23 -31.47 -15.87
N PRO A 124 -7.81 -32.66 -15.62
CA PRO A 124 -7.69 -33.37 -14.34
C PRO A 124 -6.25 -33.58 -13.87
N ALA A 125 -5.32 -33.81 -14.81
CA ALA A 125 -3.90 -34.01 -14.52
C ALA A 125 -3.20 -32.75 -13.95
N LEU A 126 -3.78 -31.56 -14.16
CA LEU A 126 -3.19 -30.28 -13.73
C LEU A 126 -3.78 -29.77 -12.41
N LEU A 127 -4.88 -30.36 -11.91
CA LEU A 127 -5.59 -29.86 -10.73
C LEU A 127 -4.73 -29.84 -9.47
N GLN A 128 -3.86 -30.85 -9.27
CA GLN A 128 -2.95 -30.86 -8.12
C GLN A 128 -1.92 -29.73 -8.20
N GLY A 129 -1.34 -29.49 -9.39
CA GLY A 129 -0.40 -28.40 -9.61
C GLY A 129 -1.07 -27.02 -9.44
N GLN A 130 -2.31 -26.89 -9.93
CA GLN A 130 -3.13 -25.69 -9.74
C GLN A 130 -3.35 -25.37 -8.26
N ALA A 131 -3.73 -26.39 -7.46
CA ALA A 131 -3.93 -26.21 -6.02
C ALA A 131 -2.64 -25.76 -5.31
N TYR A 132 -1.50 -26.35 -5.67
CA TYR A 132 -0.20 -25.99 -5.11
C TYR A 132 0.22 -24.55 -5.47
N LEU A 133 0.10 -24.17 -6.75
CA LEU A 133 0.40 -22.80 -7.20
C LEU A 133 -0.50 -21.77 -6.52
N ASN A 134 -1.80 -22.07 -6.41
CA ASN A 134 -2.75 -21.19 -5.74
C ASN A 134 -2.40 -21.02 -4.24
N ALA A 135 -1.95 -22.09 -3.58
CA ALA A 135 -1.50 -22.03 -2.19
C ALA A 135 -0.26 -21.12 -2.04
N ILE A 136 0.77 -21.31 -2.88
CA ILE A 136 1.97 -20.46 -2.86
C ILE A 136 1.61 -19.00 -3.11
N ALA A 137 0.82 -18.74 -4.16
CA ALA A 137 0.42 -17.39 -4.52
C ALA A 137 -0.37 -16.71 -3.40
N SER A 138 -1.28 -17.45 -2.77
CA SER A 138 -2.03 -16.97 -1.60
C SER A 138 -1.10 -16.65 -0.44
N ILE A 139 -0.14 -17.52 -0.09
CA ILE A 139 0.84 -17.26 0.97
C ILE A 139 1.70 -16.03 0.64
N ALA A 140 2.14 -15.89 -0.60
CA ALA A 140 2.96 -14.76 -1.05
C ALA A 140 2.25 -13.41 -0.86
N LEU A 141 0.93 -13.35 -1.05
CA LEU A 141 0.13 -12.15 -0.81
C LEU A 141 0.19 -11.65 0.64
N TYR A 142 0.46 -12.53 1.61
CA TYR A 142 0.63 -12.15 3.02
C TYR A 142 2.11 -11.97 3.39
N LEU A 143 3.02 -12.78 2.84
CA LEU A 143 4.44 -12.71 3.19
C LEU A 143 5.14 -11.46 2.63
N LEU A 144 4.82 -11.03 1.41
CA LEU A 144 5.43 -9.84 0.82
C LEU A 144 5.18 -8.54 1.62
N PRO A 145 3.94 -8.20 2.02
CA PRO A 145 3.71 -7.00 2.81
C PRO A 145 4.37 -7.10 4.18
N LEU A 146 4.40 -8.29 4.80
CA LEU A 146 5.14 -8.52 6.04
C LEU A 146 6.64 -8.31 5.88
N GLY A 147 7.24 -8.84 4.80
CA GLY A 147 8.65 -8.62 4.48
C GLY A 147 8.97 -7.14 4.28
N TYR A 148 8.11 -6.40 3.57
CA TYR A 148 8.23 -4.96 3.44
C TYR A 148 8.21 -4.26 4.81
N LEU A 149 7.24 -4.58 5.67
CA LEU A 149 7.12 -3.98 7.00
C LEU A 149 8.34 -4.30 7.89
N ALA A 150 8.87 -5.52 7.81
CA ALA A 150 10.08 -5.91 8.53
C ALA A 150 11.30 -5.10 8.08
N LEU A 151 11.49 -4.93 6.77
CA LEU A 151 12.56 -4.10 6.24
C LEU A 151 12.37 -2.62 6.63
N LEU A 152 11.13 -2.13 6.64
CA LEU A 152 10.83 -0.75 7.01
C LEU A 152 11.15 -0.50 8.49
N ALA A 153 10.74 -1.43 9.36
CA ALA A 153 11.08 -1.40 10.78
C ALA A 153 12.59 -1.50 11.00
N GLN A 154 13.28 -2.37 10.26
CA GLN A 154 14.73 -2.46 10.31
C GLN A 154 15.38 -1.12 9.94
N GLY A 155 14.93 -0.47 8.87
CA GLY A 155 15.44 0.84 8.45
C GLY A 155 15.30 1.91 9.53
N LEU A 156 14.14 1.96 10.20
CA LEU A 156 13.88 2.93 11.27
C LEU A 156 14.67 2.64 12.56
N LEU A 157 14.83 1.36 12.91
CA LEU A 157 15.39 0.95 14.20
C LEU A 157 16.91 0.73 14.16
N VAL A 158 17.53 0.64 12.98
CA VAL A 158 18.98 0.43 12.86
C VAL A 158 19.78 1.68 13.26
N HIS A 159 19.16 2.86 13.20
CA HIS A 159 19.80 4.11 13.57
C HIS A 159 19.59 4.40 15.07
N PRO A 160 20.66 4.67 15.84
CA PRO A 160 20.50 5.04 17.24
C PRO A 160 19.66 6.34 17.34
N PRO A 161 18.85 6.52 18.40
CA PRO A 161 18.06 7.72 18.59
C PRO A 161 19.00 8.91 18.82
N VAL A 162 19.30 9.65 17.76
CA VAL A 162 20.13 10.84 17.88
C VAL A 162 19.22 12.01 18.23
N GLN A 163 19.49 12.61 19.40
CA GLN A 163 18.75 13.75 19.93
C GLN A 163 19.10 15.08 19.22
N GLN A 164 20.17 15.07 18.41
CA GLN A 164 20.66 16.23 17.68
C GLN A 164 19.85 16.45 16.39
N ASP A 165 19.70 17.70 15.99
CA ASP A 165 19.05 18.04 14.73
C ASP A 165 19.88 17.56 13.54
N ALA A 166 19.24 17.20 12.43
CA ALA A 166 19.90 16.62 11.25
C ALA A 166 21.05 17.51 10.73
N ASP A 167 20.90 18.83 10.87
CA ASP A 167 21.92 19.82 10.51
C ASP A 167 23.15 19.74 11.41
N GLU A 168 22.99 19.48 12.72
CA GLU A 168 24.10 19.29 13.66
C GLU A 168 24.85 17.99 13.37
N ILE A 169 24.13 16.92 13.02
CA ILE A 169 24.73 15.62 12.65
C ILE A 169 25.57 15.78 11.37
N ILE A 170 25.01 16.43 10.34
CA ILE A 170 25.72 16.69 9.08
C ILE A 170 26.90 17.64 9.31
N TYR A 171 26.73 18.66 10.15
CA TYR A 171 27.81 19.58 10.52
C TYR A 171 28.96 18.84 11.22
N HIS A 172 28.68 17.98 12.20
CA HIS A 172 29.69 17.19 12.90
C HIS A 172 30.41 16.19 11.97
N PHE A 173 29.72 15.57 11.02
CA PHE A 173 30.36 14.71 10.03
C PHE A 173 31.22 15.50 9.03
N ARG A 174 30.77 16.68 8.59
CA ARG A 174 31.53 17.55 7.67
C ARG A 174 32.67 18.31 8.36
N SER A 175 32.58 18.56 9.66
CA SER A 175 33.61 19.26 10.44
C SER A 175 34.74 18.33 10.88
N ARG A 176 34.50 17.02 11.00
CA ARG A 176 35.53 16.01 11.32
C ARG A 176 36.69 15.88 10.32
N GLY A 177 36.63 16.55 9.16
CA GLY A 177 37.67 16.52 8.12
C GLY A 177 38.25 17.87 7.74
N LYS A 178 37.93 18.95 8.46
CA LYS A 178 38.56 20.26 8.24
C LYS A 178 39.65 20.48 9.29
N PRO A 179 40.93 20.64 8.89
CA PRO A 179 41.97 21.11 9.80
C PRO A 179 41.68 22.52 10.30
#